data_AF-A0A948XJH8-F1
#
_entry.id   AF-A0A948XJH8-F1
#
_cell.length_a   1.000
_cell.length_b   1.000
_cell.length_c   1.000
_cell.angle_alpha   90.00
_cell.angle_beta   90.00
_cell.angle_gamma   90.00
#
_symmetry.space_group_name_H-M   'P 1'
#
loop_
_entity.id
_entity.type
_entity.pdbx_description
1 polymer ?
#
loop_
_entity_poly.entity_id
_entity_poly.type
_entity_poly.pdbx_seq_one_letter_code
_entity_poly.pdbx_strand_id
1 'polypeptide(L)'
;LEIKQRRNQALLKLQEEISLKKNKSLLGGSVRVLTEGPGNYFGSDSSKANMLQGRSRANKVTLFSGKRGLISQIVNVRINRVTTHTLIGEVNGKKN
;
A
#
# COMPACT_ATOMS: atom_id res chain seq x y z
N LEU A 1 26.53 16.02 -16.88
CA LEU A 1 25.25 15.83 -16.15
C LEU A 1 24.61 14.49 -16.49
N GLU A 2 24.57 14.14 -17.76
CA GLU A 2 23.96 12.93 -18.33
C GLU A 2 24.40 11.60 -17.68
N ILE A 3 25.70 11.40 -17.43
CA ILE A 3 26.18 10.17 -16.76
C ILE A 3 25.59 10.01 -15.36
N LYS A 4 25.41 11.10 -14.60
CA LYS A 4 24.81 11.06 -13.26
C LYS A 4 23.32 10.68 -13.36
N GLN A 5 22.60 11.26 -14.31
CA GLN A 5 21.20 10.95 -14.56
C GLN A 5 21.02 9.48 -14.98
N ARG A 6 21.83 8.99 -15.92
CA ARG A 6 21.80 7.58 -16.35
C ARG A 6 22.03 6.61 -15.19
N ARG A 7 23.03 6.88 -14.34
CA ARG A 7 23.32 6.06 -13.15
C ARG A 7 22.18 6.10 -12.14
N ASN A 8 21.58 7.28 -11.90
CA ASN A 8 20.46 7.43 -10.99
C ASN A 8 19.23 6.65 -11.48
N GLN A 9 18.89 6.74 -12.77
CA GLN A 9 17.80 5.96 -13.37
C GLN A 9 18.02 4.45 -13.27
N ALA A 10 19.24 3.98 -13.52
CA ALA A 10 19.58 2.56 -13.36
C ALA A 10 19.41 2.08 -11.91
N LEU A 11 19.82 2.91 -10.94
CA LEU A 11 19.65 2.62 -9.51
C LEU A 11 18.17 2.60 -9.12
N LEU A 12 17.38 3.58 -9.59
CA LEU A 12 15.94 3.64 -9.32
C LEU A 12 15.25 2.38 -9.85
N LYS A 13 15.54 1.98 -11.09
CA LYS A 13 14.96 0.76 -11.68
C LYS A 13 15.27 -0.49 -10.85
N LEU A 14 16.54 -0.65 -10.43
CA LEU A 14 16.92 -1.77 -9.56
C LEU A 14 16.18 -1.73 -8.21
N GLN A 15 16.06 -0.55 -7.61
CA GLN A 15 15.34 -0.38 -6.35
C GLN A 15 13.84 -0.67 -6.49
N GLU A 16 13.22 -0.31 -7.61
CA GLU A 16 11.83 -0.61 -7.92
C GLU A 16 11.60 -2.13 -8.02
N GLU A 17 12.48 -2.85 -8.71
CA GLU A 17 12.42 -4.31 -8.83
C GLU A 17 12.52 -5.00 -7.46
N ILE A 18 13.47 -4.58 -6.62
CA ILE A 18 13.65 -5.08 -5.25
C ILE A 18 12.40 -4.79 -4.40
N SER A 19 11.87 -3.58 -4.48
CA SER A 19 10.70 -3.14 -3.72
C SER A 19 9.46 -3.93 -4.12
N LEU A 20 9.25 -4.12 -5.42
CA LEU A 20 8.14 -4.92 -5.93
C LEU A 20 8.26 -6.39 -5.49
N LYS A 21 9.46 -6.99 -5.54
CA LYS A 21 9.68 -8.37 -5.06
C LYS A 21 9.33 -8.52 -3.58
N LYS A 22 9.76 -7.58 -2.74
CA LYS A 22 9.44 -7.54 -1.30
C LYS A 22 7.95 -7.32 -1.03
N ASN A 23 7.27 -6.54 -1.85
CA ASN A 23 5.83 -6.34 -1.69
C ASN A 23 5.05 -7.58 -2.16
N LYS A 24 5.47 -8.24 -3.25
CA LYS A 24 4.85 -9.47 -3.75
C LYS A 24 4.83 -10.59 -2.71
N SER A 25 5.85 -10.70 -1.85
CA SER A 25 5.84 -11.69 -0.76
C SER A 25 4.78 -11.43 0.32
N LEU A 26 4.12 -10.27 0.31
CA LEU A 26 3.03 -9.92 1.23
C LEU A 26 1.64 -10.24 0.64
N LEU A 27 1.56 -10.59 -0.65
CA LEU A 27 0.29 -10.96 -1.30
C LEU A 27 -0.35 -12.15 -0.59
N GLY A 28 -1.67 -12.07 -0.39
CA GLY A 28 -2.46 -13.07 0.32
C GLY A 28 -2.31 -13.04 1.84
N GLY A 29 -1.26 -12.41 2.37
CA GLY A 29 -1.00 -12.25 3.80
C GLY A 29 -1.82 -11.12 4.44
N SER A 30 -1.70 -11.01 5.77
CA SER A 30 -2.30 -9.92 6.54
C SER A 30 -1.24 -8.99 7.12
N VAL A 31 -1.45 -7.68 6.98
CA VAL A 31 -0.54 -6.64 7.46
C VAL A 31 -1.30 -5.74 8.44
N ARG A 32 -0.69 -5.47 9.60
CA ARG A 32 -1.18 -4.47 10.56
C ARG A 32 -0.91 -3.06 10.04
N VAL A 33 -1.96 -2.26 9.95
CA VAL A 33 -1.93 -0.91 9.38
C VAL A 33 -2.58 0.06 10.36
N LEU A 34 -1.88 1.15 10.69
CA LEU A 34 -2.49 2.30 11.35
C LEU A 34 -3.24 3.11 10.29
N THR A 35 -4.54 3.25 10.47
CA THR A 35 -5.40 4.00 9.55
C THR A 35 -5.24 5.49 9.79
N GLU A 36 -4.89 6.24 8.74
CA GLU A 36 -4.66 7.68 8.82
C GLU A 36 -5.86 8.49 8.34
N GLY A 37 -6.58 8.01 7.32
CA GLY A 37 -7.66 8.78 6.72
C GLY A 37 -8.23 8.19 5.43
N PRO A 38 -9.08 8.95 4.72
CA PRO A 38 -9.50 8.59 3.37
C PRO A 38 -8.29 8.49 2.45
N GLY A 39 -8.28 7.46 1.62
CA GLY A 39 -7.22 7.22 0.65
C GLY A 39 -7.51 7.89 -0.67
N ASN A 40 -6.51 8.55 -1.24
CA ASN A 40 -6.60 9.09 -2.59
C ASN A 40 -6.21 7.98 -3.58
N TYR A 41 -7.21 7.30 -4.14
CA TYR A 41 -6.95 6.39 -5.27
C TYR A 41 -6.82 7.22 -6.55
N PHE A 42 -5.59 7.35 -7.05
CA PHE A 42 -5.28 8.13 -8.27
C PHE A 42 -5.69 7.44 -9.59
N GLY A 43 -6.59 6.46 -9.55
CA GLY A 43 -7.11 5.80 -10.75
C GLY A 43 -8.55 6.20 -11.05
N SER A 44 -8.97 6.09 -12.32
CA SER A 44 -10.31 6.43 -12.82
C SER A 44 -11.45 5.51 -12.34
N ASP A 45 -11.18 4.66 -11.35
CA ASP A 45 -12.11 3.65 -10.86
C ASP A 45 -12.91 4.20 -9.68
N SER A 46 -14.09 4.75 -9.98
CA SER A 46 -15.01 5.37 -9.02
C SER A 46 -15.47 4.40 -7.93
N SER A 47 -15.39 3.08 -8.16
CA SER A 47 -15.72 2.06 -7.15
C SER A 47 -14.78 2.12 -5.93
N LYS A 48 -13.65 2.82 -6.05
CA LYS A 48 -12.63 2.97 -5.01
C LYS A 48 -12.65 4.32 -4.31
N ALA A 49 -13.68 5.14 -4.55
CA ALA A 49 -13.86 6.45 -3.91
C ALA A 49 -13.95 6.39 -2.36
N ASN A 50 -14.18 5.21 -1.78
CA ASN A 50 -14.32 5.00 -0.33
C ASN A 50 -13.17 4.19 0.30
N MET A 51 -12.00 4.13 -0.35
CA MET A 51 -10.84 3.49 0.27
C MET A 51 -10.29 4.35 1.41
N LEU A 52 -9.72 3.68 2.42
CA LEU A 52 -8.92 4.28 3.47
C LEU A 52 -7.45 4.06 3.16
N GLN A 53 -6.60 4.97 3.65
CA GLN A 53 -5.17 4.80 3.62
C GLN A 53 -4.59 4.75 5.03
N GLY A 54 -3.45 4.09 5.13
CA GLY A 54 -2.67 4.04 6.34
C GLY A 54 -1.28 3.52 6.10
N ARG A 55 -0.52 3.38 7.19
CA ARG A 55 0.85 2.89 7.15
C ARG A 55 1.01 1.64 7.98
N SER A 56 1.70 0.66 7.42
CA SER A 56 2.11 -0.53 8.17
C SER A 56 3.28 -0.23 9.10
N ARG A 57 3.62 -1.19 9.99
CA ARG A 57 4.81 -1.09 10.86
C ARG A 57 6.12 -0.91 10.09
N ALA A 58 6.19 -1.40 8.85
CA ALA A 58 7.34 -1.22 7.97
C ALA A 58 7.24 0.09 7.14
N ASN A 59 6.39 1.03 7.56
CA ASN A 59 6.11 2.30 6.91
C ASN A 59 5.62 2.17 5.45
N LYS A 60 5.08 1.02 5.06
CA LYS A 60 4.48 0.82 3.73
C LYS A 60 3.12 1.49 3.67
N VAL A 61 2.87 2.25 2.62
CA VAL A 61 1.55 2.81 2.31
C VAL A 61 0.63 1.67 1.95
N THR A 62 -0.50 1.58 2.66
CA THR A 62 -1.53 0.57 2.40
C THR A 62 -2.85 1.27 2.15
N LEU A 63 -3.45 0.95 1.01
CA LEU A 63 -4.77 1.41 0.62
C LEU A 63 -5.76 0.24 0.75
N PHE A 64 -6.87 0.43 1.43
CA PHE A 64 -7.81 -0.66 1.67
C PHE A 64 -9.26 -0.22 1.77
N SER A 65 -10.18 -1.10 1.44
CA SER A 65 -11.62 -0.88 1.67
C SER A 65 -11.95 -1.03 3.16
N GLY A 66 -12.73 -0.09 3.71
CA GLY A 66 -13.10 -0.09 5.12
C GLY A 66 -14.05 1.04 5.48
N LYS A 67 -14.66 0.98 6.68
CA LYS A 67 -15.55 2.02 7.20
C LYS A 67 -14.73 3.18 7.76
N ARG A 68 -15.17 4.43 7.55
CA ARG A 68 -14.49 5.64 8.08
C ARG A 68 -14.23 5.63 9.59
N GLY A 69 -15.03 4.90 10.37
CA GLY A 69 -14.80 4.72 11.82
C GLY A 69 -13.51 4.00 12.20
N LEU A 70 -12.78 3.44 11.23
CA LEU A 70 -11.47 2.80 11.44
C LEU A 70 -10.30 3.80 11.48
N ILE A 71 -10.53 5.09 11.17
CA ILE A 71 -9.49 6.13 11.27
C ILE A 71 -8.93 6.17 12.68
N SER A 72 -7.61 6.35 12.79
CA SER A 72 -6.84 6.29 14.05
C SER A 72 -6.82 4.91 14.72
N GLN A 73 -7.31 3.85 14.07
CA GLN A 73 -7.22 2.48 14.56
C GLN A 73 -6.17 1.67 13.82
N ILE A 74 -5.60 0.68 14.51
CA ILE A 74 -4.74 -0.35 13.90
C ILE A 74 -5.62 -1.50 13.44
N VAL A 75 -5.64 -1.76 12.13
CA VAL A 75 -6.46 -2.80 11.51
C VAL A 75 -5.59 -3.84 10.79
N ASN A 76 -6.10 -5.06 10.69
CA ASN A 76 -5.49 -6.12 9.89
C ASN A 76 -6.04 -6.07 8.47
N VAL A 77 -5.19 -5.73 7.50
CA VAL A 77 -5.55 -5.66 6.08
C VAL A 77 -5.03 -6.91 5.37
N ARG A 78 -5.90 -7.63 4.66
CA ARG A 78 -5.48 -8.69 3.74
C ARG A 78 -5.06 -8.09 2.42
N ILE A 79 -3.83 -8.37 2.00
CA ILE A 79 -3.27 -7.78 0.77
C ILE A 79 -3.69 -8.63 -0.43
N ASN A 80 -4.40 -8.02 -1.38
CA ASN A 80 -4.86 -8.68 -2.61
C ASN A 80 -4.10 -8.19 -3.85
N ARG A 81 -3.50 -7.00 -3.80
CA ARG A 81 -2.70 -6.43 -4.88
C ARG A 81 -1.54 -5.62 -4.31
N VAL A 82 -0.45 -5.56 -5.05
CA VAL A 82 0.71 -4.74 -4.69
C VAL A 82 1.23 -3.98 -5.90
N THR A 83 1.77 -2.80 -5.64
CA THR A 83 2.63 -2.05 -6.56
C THR A 83 4.02 -1.91 -5.92
N THR A 84 4.94 -1.24 -6.60
CA THR A 84 6.26 -0.91 -6.03
C THR A 84 6.15 -0.08 -4.74
N HIS A 85 5.15 0.80 -4.66
CA HIS A 85 5.04 1.80 -3.59
C HIS A 85 3.85 1.59 -2.65
N THR A 86 2.86 0.80 -3.05
CA THR A 86 1.57 0.70 -2.34
C THR A 86 1.12 -0.75 -2.20
N LEU A 87 0.66 -1.11 -1.02
CA LEU A 87 -0.09 -2.34 -0.77
C LEU A 87 -1.59 -2.04 -0.90
N ILE A 88 -2.34 -2.94 -1.53
CA ILE A 88 -3.77 -2.77 -1.76
C ILE A 88 -4.50 -3.99 -1.19
N GLY A 89 -5.59 -3.76 -0.47
CA GLY A 89 -6.28 -4.82 0.24
C GLY A 89 -7.66 -4.46 0.78
N GLU A 90 -8.11 -5.26 1.74
CA GLU A 90 -9.38 -5.11 2.44
C GLU A 90 -9.22 -5.47 3.92
N VAL A 91 -10.01 -4.87 4.81
CA VAL A 91 -9.95 -5.21 6.24
C VAL A 91 -10.49 -6.62 6.48
N ASN A 92 -9.70 -7.44 7.19
CA ASN A 92 -10.15 -8.76 7.65
C ASN A 92 -11.26 -8.56 8.70
N GLY A 93 -12.49 -8.87 8.32
CA GLY A 93 -13.70 -8.70 9.14
C GLY A 93 -13.85 -9.68 10.30
N LYS A 94 -12.80 -9.94 11.09
CA LYS A 94 -13.00 -10.57 12.40
C LYS A 94 -13.38 -9.50 13.41
N LYS A 95 -14.69 -9.32 13.60
CA LYS A 95 -15.25 -8.89 14.88
C LYS A 95 -14.68 -9.85 15.94
N ASN A 96 -13.75 -9.36 16.75
CA ASN A 96 -13.67 -9.85 18.12
C ASN A 96 -14.70 -9.09 18.93
#